data_AF-A0A969SYI6-F1
#
_entry.id   AF-A0A969SYI6-F1
#
_cell.length_a   1.000
_cell.length_b   1.000
_cell.length_c   1.000
_cell.angle_alpha   90.00
_cell.angle_beta   90.00
_cell.angle_gamma   90.00
#
_symmetry.space_group_name_H-M   'P 1'
#
loop_
_entity.id
_entity.type
_entity.pdbx_description
1 polymer ?
#
loop_
_entity_poly.entity_id
_entity_poly.type
_entity_poly.pdbx_seq_one_letter_code
_entity_poly.pdbx_strand_id
1 'polypeptide(L)'
;MLPPFTKYYIRKLLRQYVGDLNYPRSGVGIYSYFQTDLDQLLGQIYTHDLDLRIKTKELEMLVHLHQLSGTNSSTNPYKDQAEIEQKILWILNLKFLALLPAMALTITPEASTSLFHFVFNSRIHQGVRYSDELYGKVLEFGTEDNLQAYHLLFTLINQRTPFILTVSELCHTVWVSLRSPTYYTFSQPISQPDSVPMLKPKRLLIEKIA
;
A
#
# COMPACT_ATOMS: atom_id res chain seq x y z
N MET A 1 3.41 -7.35 24.33
CA MET A 1 4.65 -7.71 23.62
C MET A 1 4.44 -9.04 22.95
N LEU A 2 4.81 -9.14 21.67
CA LEU A 2 4.71 -10.36 20.87
C LEU A 2 5.75 -11.40 21.33
N PRO A 3 5.37 -12.69 21.43
CA PRO A 3 6.29 -13.79 21.65
C PRO A 3 7.40 -13.85 20.58
N PRO A 4 8.64 -14.24 20.94
CA PRO A 4 9.76 -14.30 19.99
C PRO A 4 9.46 -15.15 18.76
N PHE A 5 8.74 -16.25 18.95
CA PHE A 5 8.32 -17.13 17.88
C PHE A 5 7.37 -16.44 16.89
N THR A 6 6.34 -15.75 17.38
CA THR A 6 5.39 -15.00 16.55
C THR A 6 6.11 -13.91 15.76
N LYS A 7 7.05 -13.20 16.38
CA LYS A 7 7.89 -12.20 15.68
C LYS A 7 8.70 -12.82 14.55
N TYR A 8 9.37 -13.94 14.83
CA TYR A 8 10.14 -14.66 13.81
C TYR A 8 9.26 -15.11 12.65
N TYR A 9 8.08 -15.66 12.95
CA TYR A 9 7.15 -16.15 11.95
C TYR A 9 6.63 -15.04 11.03
N ILE A 10 6.17 -13.93 11.61
CA ILE A 10 5.69 -12.77 10.84
C ILE A 10 6.80 -12.27 9.91
N ARG A 11 8.04 -12.16 10.40
CA ARG A 11 9.18 -11.75 9.57
C ARG A 11 9.45 -12.72 8.42
N LYS A 12 9.34 -14.04 8.68
CA LYS A 12 9.47 -15.05 7.64
C LYS A 12 8.38 -14.89 6.57
N LEU A 13 7.13 -14.72 6.99
CA LEU A 13 5.98 -14.51 6.10
C LEU A 13 6.17 -13.27 5.22
N LEU A 14 6.53 -12.14 5.81
CA LEU A 14 6.77 -10.90 5.09
C LEU A 14 7.87 -11.05 4.02
N ARG A 15 8.93 -11.83 4.31
CA ARG A 15 10.02 -12.09 3.35
C ARG A 15 9.55 -12.91 2.16
N GLN A 16 8.66 -13.87 2.38
CA GLN A 16 8.06 -14.67 1.30
C GLN A 16 7.24 -13.77 0.36
N TYR A 17 6.36 -12.95 0.93
CA TYR A 17 5.56 -11.98 0.17
C TYR A 17 6.39 -11.08 -0.75
N VAL A 18 7.50 -10.55 -0.24
CA VAL A 18 8.36 -9.67 -1.03
C VAL A 18 9.11 -10.42 -2.13
N GLY A 19 9.47 -11.69 -1.87
CA GLY A 19 10.07 -12.56 -2.87
C GLY A 19 9.09 -12.91 -4.00
N ASP A 20 7.86 -13.27 -3.66
CA ASP A 20 6.87 -13.80 -4.60
C ASP A 20 6.25 -12.71 -5.49
N LEU A 21 6.13 -11.48 -4.98
CA LEU A 21 5.45 -10.37 -5.67
C LEU A 21 6.30 -9.63 -6.69
N ASN A 22 7.54 -10.07 -6.95
CA ASN A 22 8.55 -9.33 -7.74
C ASN A 22 8.65 -7.85 -7.32
N TYR A 23 8.40 -7.58 -6.04
CA TYR A 23 8.34 -6.22 -5.56
C TYR A 23 9.75 -5.61 -5.59
N PRO A 24 9.94 -4.41 -6.18
CA PRO A 24 11.26 -3.81 -6.29
C PRO A 24 12.00 -3.70 -4.96
N ARG A 25 13.26 -4.11 -4.94
CA ARG A 25 14.14 -4.03 -3.75
C ARG A 25 14.41 -2.60 -3.26
N SER A 26 14.05 -1.58 -4.02
CA SER A 26 14.25 -0.18 -3.68
C SER A 26 12.95 0.51 -3.23
N GLY A 27 11.89 -0.24 -2.95
CA GLY A 27 10.60 0.36 -2.65
C GLY A 27 10.46 0.92 -1.24
N VAL A 28 9.85 2.10 -1.12
CA VAL A 28 9.51 2.76 0.15
C VAL A 28 8.83 1.79 1.10
N GLY A 29 9.20 1.88 2.38
CA GLY A 29 8.49 1.25 3.48
C GLY A 29 8.82 -0.22 3.69
N ILE A 30 8.88 -1.04 2.65
CA ILE A 30 9.01 -2.48 2.87
C ILE A 30 10.29 -2.84 3.65
N TYR A 31 11.42 -2.18 3.33
CA TYR A 31 12.68 -2.43 4.03
C TYR A 31 12.70 -1.91 5.46
N SER A 32 12.08 -0.76 5.72
CA SER A 32 11.97 -0.26 7.10
C SER A 32 11.11 -1.23 7.92
N TYR A 33 9.99 -1.72 7.38
CA TYR A 33 9.14 -2.72 8.05
C TYR A 33 9.89 -4.02 8.41
N PHE A 34 10.85 -4.46 7.60
CA PHE A 34 11.68 -5.63 7.93
C PHE A 34 12.68 -5.42 9.04
N GLN A 35 13.14 -4.18 9.21
CA GLN A 35 14.18 -3.83 10.18
C GLN A 35 13.59 -3.35 11.51
N THR A 36 12.39 -2.76 11.49
CA THR A 36 11.70 -2.26 12.68
C THR A 36 11.37 -3.41 13.65
N ASP A 37 11.43 -3.12 14.95
CA ASP A 37 10.89 -4.04 15.96
C ASP A 37 9.36 -4.09 15.83
N LEU A 38 8.81 -5.28 15.65
CA LEU A 38 7.35 -5.47 15.51
C LEU A 38 6.58 -4.95 16.73
N ASP A 39 7.15 -4.99 17.94
CA ASP A 39 6.50 -4.42 19.12
C ASP A 39 6.43 -2.90 19.04
N GLN A 40 7.51 -2.27 18.57
CA GLN A 40 7.55 -0.81 18.37
C GLN A 40 6.57 -0.40 17.27
N LEU A 41 6.55 -1.13 16.15
CA LEU A 41 5.62 -0.91 15.05
C LEU A 41 4.17 -1.00 15.53
N LEU A 42 3.82 -2.05 16.26
CA LEU A 42 2.46 -2.20 16.80
C LEU A 42 2.12 -1.07 17.79
N GLY A 43 3.06 -0.63 18.61
CA GLY A 43 2.87 0.51 19.52
C GLY A 43 2.67 1.85 18.78
N GLN A 44 3.22 2.00 17.58
CA GLN A 44 2.98 3.16 16.72
C GLN A 44 1.60 3.11 16.05
N ILE A 45 1.17 1.92 15.61
CA ILE A 45 -0.13 1.71 14.96
C ILE A 45 -1.29 1.81 15.97
N TYR A 46 -1.11 1.21 17.15
CA TYR A 46 -2.13 1.10 18.20
C TYR A 46 -1.70 1.89 19.43
N THR A 47 -2.13 3.15 19.50
CA THR A 47 -1.77 4.08 20.59
C THR A 47 -2.44 3.72 21.92
N HIS A 48 -3.55 2.99 21.91
CA HIS A 48 -4.25 2.53 23.11
C HIS A 48 -3.77 1.13 23.54
N ASP A 49 -3.36 0.98 24.82
CA ASP A 49 -2.82 -0.29 25.35
C ASP A 49 -3.79 -1.47 25.22
N LEU A 50 -5.09 -1.21 25.36
CA LEU A 50 -6.11 -2.25 25.19
C LEU A 50 -6.16 -2.76 23.75
N ASP A 51 -6.18 -1.86 22.77
CA ASP A 51 -6.19 -2.23 21.35
C ASP A 51 -4.90 -2.96 20.97
N LEU A 52 -3.76 -2.47 21.46
CA LEU A 52 -2.46 -3.11 21.27
C LEU A 52 -2.46 -4.55 21.80
N ARG A 53 -2.99 -4.79 23.00
CA ARG A 53 -3.10 -6.14 23.59
C ARG A 53 -4.04 -7.04 22.79
N ILE A 54 -5.19 -6.53 22.36
CA ILE A 54 -6.15 -7.27 21.54
C ILE A 54 -5.48 -7.70 20.24
N LYS A 55 -4.81 -6.76 19.54
CA LYS A 55 -4.19 -7.01 18.24
C LYS A 55 -2.95 -7.89 18.33
N THR A 56 -2.20 -7.81 19.43
CA THR A 56 -1.10 -8.75 19.72
C THR A 56 -1.61 -10.18 19.85
N LYS A 57 -2.67 -10.41 20.64
CA LYS A 57 -3.29 -11.74 20.80
C LYS A 57 -3.89 -12.25 19.49
N GLU A 58 -4.53 -11.37 18.74
CA GLU A 58 -5.10 -11.70 17.43
C GLU A 58 -3.99 -12.16 16.46
N LEU A 59 -2.85 -11.47 16.41
CA LEU A 59 -1.69 -11.88 15.61
C LEU A 59 -1.13 -13.24 16.03
N GLU A 60 -0.99 -13.49 17.32
CA GLU A 60 -0.53 -14.80 17.82
C GLU A 60 -1.47 -15.93 17.38
N MET A 61 -2.78 -15.73 17.53
CA MET A 61 -3.79 -16.67 17.10
C MET A 61 -3.74 -16.91 15.59
N LEU A 62 -3.65 -15.84 14.78
CA LEU A 62 -3.58 -15.93 13.32
C LEU A 62 -2.32 -16.68 12.87
N VAL A 63 -1.17 -16.42 13.48
CA VAL A 63 0.07 -17.15 13.21
C VAL A 63 -0.08 -18.64 13.54
N HIS A 64 -0.72 -18.98 14.65
CA HIS A 64 -0.96 -20.37 15.01
C HIS A 64 -1.90 -21.07 14.03
N LEU A 65 -3.00 -20.41 13.65
CA LEU A 65 -3.94 -20.93 12.64
C LEU A 65 -3.25 -21.15 11.30
N HIS A 66 -2.43 -20.19 10.85
CA HIS A 66 -1.67 -20.30 9.60
C HIS A 66 -0.75 -21.53 9.58
N GLN A 67 -0.12 -21.85 10.72
CA GLN A 67 0.75 -23.02 10.84
C GLN A 67 -0.03 -24.34 10.74
N LEU A 68 -1.17 -24.42 11.43
CA LEU A 68 -2.03 -25.61 11.41
C LEU A 68 -2.63 -25.86 10.03
N SER A 69 -2.96 -24.80 9.29
CA SER A 69 -3.46 -24.90 7.91
C SER A 69 -2.40 -25.46 6.96
N GLY A 70 -1.11 -25.20 7.20
CA GLY A 70 -0.02 -25.75 6.40
C GLY A 70 0.23 -27.25 6.60
N THR A 71 -0.23 -27.83 7.73
CA THR A 71 0.02 -29.24 8.08
C THR A 71 -1.14 -30.18 7.72
N ASN A 72 -2.36 -29.68 7.56
CA ASN A 72 -3.58 -30.50 7.40
C ASN A 72 -4.19 -30.35 6.00
N SER A 73 -3.48 -30.81 4.96
CA SER A 73 -3.94 -30.74 3.56
C SER A 73 -4.87 -31.90 3.22
N SER A 74 -6.19 -31.67 3.27
CA SER A 74 -7.17 -32.63 2.70
C SER A 74 -8.40 -32.02 2.04
N THR A 75 -8.81 -30.78 2.31
CA THR A 75 -9.97 -30.19 1.60
C THR A 75 -9.84 -28.67 1.54
N ASN A 76 -9.32 -28.20 0.40
CA ASN A 76 -9.21 -26.80 -0.06
C ASN A 76 -8.43 -25.79 0.83
N PRO A 77 -7.09 -25.96 0.98
CA PRO A 77 -6.24 -25.14 1.84
C PRO A 77 -6.00 -23.68 1.37
N TYR A 78 -6.37 -23.35 0.13
CA TYR A 78 -5.99 -22.05 -0.48
C TYR A 78 -6.85 -20.86 -0.05
N LYS A 79 -8.09 -21.10 0.41
CA LYS A 79 -8.99 -19.99 0.81
C LYS A 79 -8.66 -19.47 2.20
N ASP A 80 -8.46 -20.39 3.15
CA ASP A 80 -8.28 -20.02 4.55
C ASP A 80 -6.89 -19.43 4.80
N GLN A 81 -5.85 -19.91 4.10
CA GLN A 81 -4.49 -19.43 4.31
C GLN A 81 -4.30 -17.99 3.83
N ALA A 82 -4.73 -17.68 2.60
CA ALA A 82 -4.62 -16.33 2.04
C ALA A 82 -5.39 -15.30 2.88
N GLU A 83 -6.56 -15.66 3.40
CA GLU A 83 -7.34 -14.79 4.30
C GLU A 83 -6.61 -14.52 5.62
N ILE A 84 -5.94 -15.53 6.19
CA ILE A 84 -5.14 -15.37 7.41
C ILE A 84 -3.95 -14.43 7.15
N GLU A 85 -3.23 -14.64 6.04
CA GLU A 85 -2.09 -13.78 5.66
C GLU A 85 -2.54 -12.33 5.45
N GLN A 86 -3.67 -12.12 4.77
CA GLN A 86 -4.27 -10.79 4.60
C GLN A 86 -4.61 -10.12 5.94
N LYS A 87 -5.21 -10.85 6.89
CA LYS A 87 -5.51 -10.32 8.23
C LYS A 87 -4.24 -9.96 9.00
N ILE A 88 -3.21 -10.79 8.93
CA ILE A 88 -1.90 -10.49 9.54
C ILE A 88 -1.35 -9.18 8.97
N LEU A 89 -1.32 -9.04 7.63
CA LEU A 89 -0.86 -7.84 6.96
C LEU A 89 -1.71 -6.61 7.32
N TRP A 90 -3.02 -6.75 7.45
CA TRP A 90 -3.91 -5.66 7.87
C TRP A 90 -3.63 -5.16 9.29
N ILE A 91 -3.39 -6.07 10.24
CA ILE A 91 -3.04 -5.70 11.63
C ILE A 91 -1.69 -4.96 11.66
N LEU A 92 -0.77 -5.32 10.79
CA LEU A 92 0.52 -4.64 10.64
C LEU A 92 0.44 -3.34 9.83
N ASN A 93 -0.77 -2.88 9.49
CA ASN A 93 -1.02 -1.74 8.60
C ASN A 93 -0.38 -1.86 7.20
N LEU A 94 -0.10 -3.08 6.76
CA LEU A 94 0.44 -3.44 5.45
C LEU A 94 -0.69 -3.81 4.46
N LYS A 95 -1.81 -3.08 4.51
CA LYS A 95 -3.01 -3.36 3.71
C LYS A 95 -2.73 -3.39 2.21
N PHE A 96 -1.79 -2.57 1.76
CA PHE A 96 -1.33 -2.57 0.39
C PHE A 96 -0.71 -3.91 -0.03
N LEU A 97 0.15 -4.51 0.82
CA LEU A 97 0.76 -5.82 0.52
C LEU A 97 -0.26 -6.95 0.52
N ALA A 98 -1.28 -6.86 1.38
CA ALA A 98 -2.36 -7.85 1.45
C ALA A 98 -3.14 -7.97 0.14
N LEU A 99 -3.18 -6.89 -0.65
CA LEU A 99 -3.87 -6.84 -1.92
C LEU A 99 -3.06 -7.41 -3.09
N LEU A 100 -1.73 -7.35 -3.02
CA LEU A 100 -0.87 -7.68 -4.15
C LEU A 100 -1.05 -9.11 -4.69
N PRO A 101 -1.17 -10.17 -3.86
CA PRO A 101 -1.36 -11.52 -4.39
C PRO A 101 -2.74 -11.74 -5.03
N ALA A 102 -3.74 -10.96 -4.63
CA ALA A 102 -5.10 -11.07 -5.16
C ALA A 102 -5.29 -10.33 -6.48
N MET A 103 -4.27 -9.62 -6.97
CA MET A 103 -4.38 -8.65 -8.05
C MET A 103 -3.30 -8.91 -9.10
N ALA A 104 -3.68 -8.99 -10.37
CA ALA A 104 -2.75 -8.99 -11.49
C ALA A 104 -2.15 -7.58 -11.69
N LEU A 105 -1.46 -7.08 -10.66
CA LEU A 105 -0.90 -5.74 -10.63
C LEU A 105 0.48 -5.73 -11.30
N THR A 106 0.67 -4.79 -12.22
CA THR A 106 2.01 -4.53 -12.77
C THR A 106 2.75 -3.55 -11.87
N ILE A 107 3.68 -4.08 -11.06
CA ILE A 107 4.57 -3.28 -10.19
C ILE A 107 5.92 -3.14 -10.88
N THR A 108 6.40 -1.91 -11.00
CA THR A 108 7.65 -1.62 -11.71
C THR A 108 8.52 -0.64 -10.91
N PRO A 109 9.85 -0.73 -10.96
CA PRO A 109 10.70 0.34 -10.44
C PRO A 109 10.44 1.63 -11.21
N GLU A 110 10.38 2.78 -10.54
CA GLU A 110 10.22 4.08 -11.20
C GLU A 110 11.29 4.29 -12.29
N ALA A 111 12.54 3.91 -12.01
CA ALA A 111 13.67 3.98 -12.93
C ALA A 111 13.51 3.15 -14.21
N SER A 112 12.55 2.22 -14.27
CA SER A 112 12.24 1.43 -15.47
C SER A 112 11.21 2.09 -16.39
N THR A 113 10.69 3.26 -16.02
CA THR A 113 9.70 4.00 -16.79
C THR A 113 10.29 5.29 -17.36
N SER A 114 9.74 5.76 -18.49
CA SER A 114 10.14 7.04 -19.08
C SER A 114 9.11 8.12 -18.75
N LEU A 115 9.48 9.08 -17.92
CA LEU A 115 8.64 10.21 -17.55
C LEU A 115 8.44 11.17 -18.74
N PHE A 116 7.23 11.69 -18.90
CA PHE A 116 6.93 12.79 -19.82
C PHE A 116 5.89 13.73 -19.22
N HIS A 117 5.75 14.90 -19.84
CA HIS A 117 4.72 15.88 -19.49
C HIS A 117 3.78 16.08 -20.68
N PHE A 118 2.51 16.31 -20.41
CA PHE A 118 1.50 16.57 -21.44
C PHE A 118 0.46 17.56 -20.95
N VAL A 119 -0.25 18.19 -21.89
CA VAL A 119 -1.32 19.15 -21.57
C VAL A 119 -2.67 18.46 -21.68
N PHE A 120 -3.48 18.56 -20.63
CA PHE A 120 -4.86 18.08 -20.59
C PHE A 120 -5.71 19.04 -19.75
N ASN A 121 -6.93 19.37 -20.20
CA ASN A 121 -7.79 20.36 -19.54
C ASN A 121 -7.08 21.68 -19.15
N SER A 122 -6.26 22.21 -20.07
CA SER A 122 -5.47 23.43 -19.88
C SER A 122 -4.46 23.38 -18.71
N ARG A 123 -4.07 22.19 -18.27
CA ARG A 123 -3.07 21.97 -17.21
C ARG A 123 -1.97 21.04 -17.69
N ILE A 124 -0.79 21.18 -17.10
CA ILE A 124 0.33 20.26 -17.33
C ILE A 124 0.16 19.07 -16.38
N HIS A 125 0.15 17.87 -16.94
CA HIS A 125 0.11 16.61 -16.22
C HIS A 125 1.42 15.84 -16.42
N GLN A 126 1.74 14.98 -15.45
CA GLN A 126 2.83 14.03 -15.54
C GLN A 126 2.32 12.70 -16.08
N GLY A 127 3.10 12.07 -16.94
CA GLY A 127 2.84 10.73 -17.45
C GLY A 127 4.10 9.87 -17.50
N VAL A 128 3.90 8.57 -17.66
CA VAL A 128 4.97 7.59 -17.87
C VAL A 128 4.67 6.71 -19.07
N ARG A 129 5.73 6.35 -19.80
CA ARG A 129 5.68 5.33 -20.84
C ARG A 129 6.17 4.00 -20.27
N TYR A 130 5.38 2.95 -20.45
CA TYR A 130 5.70 1.59 -20.07
C TYR A 130 5.14 0.61 -21.10
N SER A 131 5.98 -0.30 -21.62
CA SER A 131 5.60 -1.30 -22.63
C SER A 131 4.81 -0.72 -23.81
N ASP A 132 5.31 0.38 -24.41
CA ASP A 132 4.69 1.14 -25.50
C ASP A 132 3.33 1.82 -25.22
N GLU A 133 2.83 1.73 -24.00
CA GLU A 133 1.63 2.43 -23.56
C GLU A 133 1.95 3.69 -22.76
N LEU A 134 1.00 4.64 -22.77
CA LEU A 134 1.11 5.91 -22.05
C LEU A 134 0.13 5.92 -20.88
N TYR A 135 0.66 6.25 -19.71
CA TYR A 135 -0.11 6.33 -18.48
C TYR A 135 0.02 7.73 -17.90
N GLY A 136 -1.06 8.26 -17.31
CA GLY A 136 -1.07 9.53 -16.61
C GLY A 136 -1.06 9.32 -15.10
N LYS A 137 -0.39 10.21 -14.38
CA LYS A 137 -0.33 10.21 -12.92
C LYS A 137 -1.72 10.45 -12.35
N VAL A 138 -2.13 9.61 -11.39
CA VAL A 138 -3.40 9.77 -10.66
C VAL A 138 -3.18 9.96 -9.17
N LEU A 139 -2.28 9.19 -8.57
CA LEU A 139 -2.01 9.27 -7.14
C LEU A 139 -0.53 9.00 -6.86
N GLU A 140 0.04 9.75 -5.94
CA GLU A 140 1.34 9.49 -5.34
C GLU A 140 1.15 9.39 -3.83
N PHE A 141 1.75 8.39 -3.21
CA PHE A 141 1.60 8.15 -1.78
C PHE A 141 2.88 7.58 -1.17
N GLY A 142 3.11 7.88 0.11
CA GLY A 142 4.22 7.33 0.89
C GLY A 142 3.78 6.16 1.78
N THR A 143 4.60 5.87 2.80
CA THR A 143 4.34 4.78 3.76
C THR A 143 3.21 5.06 4.74
N GLU A 144 2.91 6.34 4.98
CA GLU A 144 2.02 6.80 6.04
C GLU A 144 0.55 6.95 5.56
N ASP A 145 0.33 7.19 4.25
CA ASP A 145 -1.00 7.52 3.71
C ASP A 145 -1.39 6.63 2.51
N ASN A 146 -1.68 5.37 2.82
CA ASN A 146 -1.96 4.31 1.86
C ASN A 146 -3.46 3.91 1.80
N LEU A 147 -4.33 4.54 2.59
CA LEU A 147 -5.78 4.27 2.56
C LEU A 147 -6.43 4.77 1.25
N GLN A 148 -6.08 5.98 0.81
CA GLN A 148 -6.59 6.51 -0.47
C GLN A 148 -6.10 5.67 -1.64
N ALA A 149 -4.83 5.24 -1.59
CA ALA A 149 -4.25 4.33 -2.57
C ALA A 149 -5.01 3.00 -2.61
N TYR A 150 -5.35 2.44 -1.44
CA TYR A 150 -6.16 1.23 -1.35
C TYR A 150 -7.51 1.39 -2.07
N HIS A 151 -8.26 2.44 -1.77
CA HIS A 151 -9.57 2.68 -2.40
C HIS A 151 -9.46 2.87 -3.91
N LEU A 152 -8.44 3.61 -4.35
CA LEU A 152 -8.18 3.83 -5.78
C LEU A 152 -7.85 2.51 -6.49
N LEU A 153 -6.88 1.75 -5.99
CA LEU A 153 -6.45 0.48 -6.57
C LEU A 153 -7.61 -0.51 -6.67
N PHE A 154 -8.41 -0.63 -5.61
CA PHE A 154 -9.59 -1.49 -5.60
C PHE A 154 -10.62 -1.06 -6.66
N THR A 155 -10.84 0.25 -6.79
CA THR A 155 -11.74 0.82 -7.82
C THR A 155 -11.24 0.50 -9.23
N LEU A 156 -9.96 0.75 -9.50
CA LEU A 156 -9.33 0.49 -10.80
C LEU A 156 -9.45 -0.99 -11.20
N ILE A 157 -9.29 -1.89 -10.24
CA ILE A 157 -9.35 -3.34 -10.47
C ILE A 157 -10.77 -3.81 -10.73
N ASN A 158 -11.73 -3.37 -9.92
CA ASN A 158 -13.14 -3.73 -10.12
C ASN A 158 -13.64 -3.23 -11.48
N GLN A 159 -13.14 -2.08 -11.94
CA GLN A 159 -13.45 -1.51 -13.25
C GLN A 159 -12.61 -2.10 -14.38
N ARG A 160 -11.69 -3.03 -14.09
CA ARG A 160 -10.70 -3.60 -15.04
C ARG A 160 -9.97 -2.50 -15.83
N THR A 161 -9.72 -1.37 -15.19
CA THR A 161 -9.00 -0.25 -15.79
C THR A 161 -7.52 -0.62 -15.88
N PRO A 162 -6.83 -0.42 -17.02
CA PRO A 162 -5.40 -0.63 -17.09
C PRO A 162 -4.65 0.44 -16.29
N PHE A 163 -3.78 0.00 -15.38
CA PHE A 163 -2.92 0.86 -14.59
C PHE A 163 -1.62 0.15 -14.24
N ILE A 164 -0.59 0.92 -13.92
CA ILE A 164 0.67 0.43 -13.38
C ILE A 164 0.97 1.13 -12.07
N LEU A 165 1.71 0.43 -11.21
CA LEU A 165 2.26 1.00 -10.00
C LEU A 165 3.76 1.12 -10.16
N THR A 166 4.29 2.35 -10.07
CA THR A 166 5.73 2.53 -9.93
C THR A 166 6.10 2.64 -8.46
N VAL A 167 7.26 2.14 -8.12
CA VAL A 167 7.80 2.19 -6.77
C VAL A 167 9.18 2.83 -6.81
N SER A 168 9.39 3.82 -5.94
CA SER A 168 10.67 4.48 -5.70
C SER A 168 11.10 4.32 -4.24
N GLU A 169 12.22 4.93 -3.86
CA GLU A 169 12.67 4.95 -2.46
C GLU A 169 11.83 5.88 -1.57
N LEU A 170 11.10 6.83 -2.18
CA LEU A 170 10.37 7.89 -1.46
C LEU A 170 8.84 7.73 -1.55
N CYS A 171 8.31 7.30 -2.69
CA CYS A 171 6.88 7.14 -2.89
C CYS A 171 6.52 5.95 -3.79
N HIS A 172 5.24 5.63 -3.75
CA HIS A 172 4.52 4.81 -4.71
C HIS A 172 3.69 5.73 -5.59
N THR A 173 3.61 5.44 -6.89
CA THR A 173 2.79 6.22 -7.81
C THR A 173 1.91 5.33 -8.65
N VAL A 174 0.61 5.63 -8.65
CA VAL A 174 -0.41 4.97 -9.47
C VAL A 174 -0.55 5.74 -10.77
N TRP A 175 -0.35 5.03 -11.87
CA TRP A 175 -0.49 5.57 -13.21
C TRP A 175 -1.60 4.82 -13.94
N VAL A 176 -2.56 5.57 -14.48
CA VAL A 176 -3.71 4.99 -15.20
C VAL A 176 -3.54 5.23 -16.69
N SER A 177 -3.87 4.25 -17.52
CA SER A 177 -3.74 4.35 -18.97
C SER A 177 -4.49 5.58 -19.49
N LEU A 178 -3.82 6.40 -20.30
CA LEU A 178 -4.42 7.59 -20.93
C LEU A 178 -5.52 7.23 -21.94
N ARG A 179 -5.62 5.96 -22.34
CA ARG A 179 -6.70 5.43 -23.17
C ARG A 179 -7.95 5.07 -22.35
N SER A 180 -7.82 4.98 -21.03
CA SER A 180 -8.94 4.63 -20.16
C SER A 180 -9.83 5.85 -19.91
N PRO A 181 -11.16 5.75 -20.05
CA PRO A 181 -12.07 6.83 -19.69
C PRO A 181 -11.97 7.20 -18.20
N THR A 182 -11.59 6.23 -17.36
CA THR A 182 -11.38 6.39 -15.93
C THR A 182 -10.30 7.43 -15.61
N TYR A 183 -9.29 7.59 -16.48
CA TYR A 183 -8.29 8.65 -16.31
C TYR A 183 -8.92 10.04 -16.30
N TYR A 184 -9.93 10.27 -17.13
CA TYR A 184 -10.62 11.56 -17.21
C TYR A 184 -11.39 11.88 -15.93
N THR A 185 -11.96 10.86 -15.27
CA THR A 185 -12.64 11.04 -13.98
C THR A 185 -11.67 11.45 -12.88
N PHE A 186 -10.47 10.87 -12.86
CA PHE A 186 -9.47 11.16 -11.83
C PHE A 186 -8.65 12.43 -12.09
N SER A 187 -8.52 12.84 -13.35
CA SER A 187 -7.78 14.05 -13.73
C SER A 187 -8.61 15.33 -13.65
N GLN A 188 -9.91 15.22 -13.35
CA GLN A 188 -10.75 16.39 -13.08
C GLN A 188 -10.33 17.04 -11.75
N PRO A 189 -10.26 18.38 -11.70
CA PRO A 189 -10.18 19.07 -10.43
C PRO A 189 -11.39 18.66 -9.59
N ILE A 190 -11.18 18.38 -8.31
CA ILE A 190 -12.28 18.29 -7.34
C ILE A 190 -12.96 19.66 -7.37
N SER A 191 -14.03 19.78 -8.14
CA SER A 191 -14.97 20.88 -8.02
C SER A 191 -15.47 20.80 -6.59
N GLN A 192 -15.06 21.76 -5.75
CA GLN A 192 -15.49 21.84 -4.36
C GLN A 192 -17.02 21.67 -4.32
N PRO A 193 -17.58 20.68 -3.61
CA PRO A 193 -18.94 20.82 -3.13
C PRO A 193 -18.88 21.89 -2.04
N ASP A 194 -19.65 22.95 -2.24
CA ASP A 194 -19.80 24.05 -1.29
C ASP A 194 -20.09 23.53 0.12
N SER A 195 -19.38 24.13 1.08
CA SER A 195 -19.68 24.20 2.52
C SER A 195 -19.64 22.90 3.35
N VAL A 196 -18.61 22.79 4.21
CA VAL A 196 -18.63 22.47 5.66
C VAL A 196 -17.16 22.57 6.18
N PRO A 197 -16.90 23.05 7.41
CA PRO A 197 -15.83 24.02 7.66
C PRO A 197 -14.44 23.41 7.90
N MET A 198 -13.46 24.19 7.47
CA MET A 198 -12.02 23.96 7.58
C MET A 198 -11.55 23.78 9.03
N LEU A 199 -10.88 22.66 9.31
CA LEU A 199 -9.77 22.65 10.26
C LEU A 199 -8.52 23.18 9.54
N LYS A 200 -8.15 24.43 9.85
CA LYS A 200 -6.91 25.04 9.36
C LYS A 200 -5.69 24.30 9.94
N PRO A 201 -4.68 23.93 9.13
CA PRO A 201 -3.41 23.49 9.67
C PRO A 201 -2.66 24.67 10.31
N LYS A 202 -2.18 24.48 11.54
CA LYS A 202 -1.29 25.41 12.26
C LYS A 202 -0.04 25.67 11.41
N ARG A 203 0.14 26.92 10.96
CA ARG A 203 1.44 27.40 10.46
C ARG A 203 2.40 27.52 11.64
N LEU A 204 3.51 26.78 11.58
CA LEU A 204 4.68 27.02 12.41
C LEU A 204 5.30 28.37 11.99
N LEU A 205 5.29 29.33 12.92
CA LEU A 205 6.12 30.52 12.86
C LEU A 205 7.59 30.09 12.99
N ILE A 206 8.41 30.46 12.01
CA ILE A 206 9.85 30.60 12.20
C ILE A 206 10.11 32.10 12.24
N GLU A 207 10.29 32.64 13.45
CA GLU A 207 10.87 33.96 13.65
C GLU A 207 12.38 33.87 13.38
N LYS A 208 12.88 34.75 12.50
CA LYS A 208 14.30 35.04 12.36
C LYS A 208 14.71 36.00 13.47
N ILE A 209 15.72 35.62 14.23
CA ILE A 209 16.51 36.52 15.06
C ILE A 209 17.60 37.13 14.17
N ALA A 210 17.50 38.42 13.89
CA ALA A 210 18.60 39.38 13.70
C ALA A 210 18.01 40.80 13.69
#